data_AF-D3IJB0-F1
#
_entry.id   AF-D3IJB0-F1
#
_cell.length_a   1.000
_cell.length_b   1.000
_cell.length_c   1.000
_cell.angle_alpha   90.00
_cell.angle_beta   90.00
_cell.angle_gamma   90.00
#
_symmetry.space_group_name_H-M   'P 1'
#
loop_
_entity.id
_entity.type
_entity.pdbx_description
1 polymer ?
#
loop_
_entity_poly.entity_id
_entity_poly.type
_entity_poly.pdbx_seq_one_letter_code
_entity_poly.pdbx_strand_id
1 'polypeptide(L)' 'MSVACSDCLVNIGDMQAVLSAINGVSKRIKEVAQTHKPLFGDEHFLTGKEVCEQLYISPRTL' A
#
# COMPACT_ATOMS: atom_id res chain seq x y z
N MET A 1 32.86 32.99 -19.86
CA MET A 1 32.78 31.51 -19.95
C MET A 1 31.69 31.06 -18.99
N SER A 2 30.44 31.00 -19.45
CA SER A 2 29.33 30.43 -18.68
C SER A 2 28.73 29.35 -19.58
N VAL A 3 29.21 28.13 -19.39
CA VAL A 3 28.61 26.95 -20.03
C VAL A 3 27.37 26.64 -19.21
N ALA A 4 26.20 27.03 -19.72
CA ALA A 4 24.95 26.46 -19.28
C ALA A 4 24.90 25.02 -19.83
N CYS A 5 25.31 24.05 -19.02
CA CYS A 5 25.07 22.64 -19.32
C CYS A 5 23.56 22.45 -19.45
N SER A 6 23.09 22.30 -20.69
CA SER A 6 21.67 22.06 -21.00
C SER A 6 21.23 20.64 -20.66
N ASP A 7 22.12 19.83 -20.08
CA ASP A 7 21.94 18.40 -19.80
C ASP A 7 21.94 18.04 -18.29
N CYS A 8 22.04 19.00 -17.37
CA CYS A 8 22.23 18.69 -15.94
C CYS A 8 20.99 18.87 -15.04
N LEU A 9 19.82 19.18 -15.59
CA LEU A 9 18.60 19.25 -14.82
C LEU A 9 17.58 18.41 -15.54
N VAL A 10 17.17 17.29 -14.94
CA VAL A 10 15.83 16.77 -15.20
C VAL A 10 14.92 17.99 -15.09
N ASN A 11 14.35 18.40 -16.22
CA ASN A 11 13.75 19.71 -16.39
C ASN A 11 12.81 19.96 -15.21
N ILE A 12 12.95 21.09 -14.52
CA ILE A 12 12.16 21.38 -13.32
C ILE A 12 10.65 21.29 -13.64
N GLY A 13 10.26 21.62 -14.88
CA GLY A 13 8.91 21.41 -15.39
C GLY A 13 8.51 19.93 -15.51
N ASP A 14 9.43 19.08 -15.98
CA ASP A 14 9.22 17.62 -16.05
C ASP A 14 9.12 17.00 -14.65
N MET A 15 9.96 17.43 -13.71
CA MET A 15 9.87 17.03 -12.30
C MET A 15 8.53 17.44 -11.68
N GLN A 16 8.04 18.65 -11.97
CA GLN A 16 6.75 19.13 -11.46
C GLN A 16 5.56 18.37 -12.07
N ALA A 17 5.63 18.02 -13.35
CA ALA A 17 4.64 17.19 -14.03
C ALA A 17 4.60 15.77 -13.43
N VAL A 18 5.77 15.17 -13.18
CA VAL A 18 5.90 13.86 -12.54
C VAL A 18 5.33 13.88 -11.12
N LEU A 19 5.64 14.90 -10.31
CA LEU A 19 5.08 15.04 -8.96
C LEU A 19 3.55 15.18 -8.98
N SER A 20 3.01 15.94 -9.92
CA SER A 20 1.56 16.11 -10.09
C SER A 20 0.89 14.78 -10.47
N ALA A 21 1.51 14.01 -11.37
CA ALA A 21 1.03 12.69 -11.76
C ALA A 21 1.06 11.70 -10.58
N ILE A 22 2.16 11.66 -9.81
CA ILE A 22 2.29 10.81 -8.62
C ILE A 22 1.22 11.17 -7.58
N ASN A 23 0.97 12.46 -7.36
CA ASN A 23 -0.06 12.90 -6.42
C ASN A 23 -1.47 12.47 -6.87
N GLY A 24 -1.76 12.55 -8.17
CA GLY A 24 -3.00 12.05 -8.76
C GLY A 24 -3.19 10.54 -8.57
N VAL A 25 -2.13 9.75 -8.78
CA VAL A 25 -2.15 8.30 -8.55
C VAL A 25 -2.34 7.97 -7.07
N SER A 26 -1.63 8.67 -6.16
CA SER A 26 -1.75 8.47 -4.71
C SER A 26 -3.19 8.72 -4.20
N LYS A 27 -3.86 9.75 -4.72
CA LYS A 27 -5.26 10.03 -4.39
C LYS A 27 -6.19 8.86 -4.79
N ARG A 28 -6.03 8.36 -6.01
CA ARG A 28 -6.83 7.22 -6.51
C ARG A 28 -6.56 5.94 -5.71
N ILE A 29 -5.32 5.67 -5.33
CA ILE A 29 -4.97 4.52 -4.48
C ILE A 29 -5.71 4.60 -3.14
N LYS A 30 -5.77 5.77 -2.52
CA LYS A 30 -6.50 5.96 -1.24
C LYS A 30 -8.00 5.72 -1.41
N GLU A 31 -8.61 6.25 -2.46
CA GLU A 31 -10.03 6.05 -2.76
C GLU A 31 -10.35 4.57 -2.99
N VAL A 32 -9.50 3.87 -3.75
CA VAL A 32 -9.63 2.42 -4.02
C VAL A 32 -9.41 1.60 -2.74
N ALA A 33 -8.42 1.95 -1.91
CA ALA A 33 -8.15 1.26 -0.65
C ALA A 33 -9.25 1.45 0.41
N GLN A 34 -9.98 2.56 0.37
CA GLN A 34 -11.12 2.82 1.26
C GLN A 34 -12.40 2.13 0.81
N THR A 35 -12.58 1.98 -0.51
CA THR A 35 -13.79 1.39 -1.10
C THR A 35 -13.68 -0.12 -1.30
N HIS A 36 -12.47 -0.66 -1.37
CA HIS A 36 -12.24 -2.09 -1.42
C HIS A 36 -11.88 -2.64 -0.04
N LYS A 37 -12.73 -3.55 0.43
CA LYS A 37 -12.42 -4.43 1.56
C LYS A 37 -11.07 -5.12 1.26
N PRO A 38 -10.05 -4.98 2.12
CA PRO A 38 -8.74 -5.59 1.85
C PRO A 38 -8.91 -7.10 1.66
N LEU A 39 -8.43 -7.63 0.53
CA LEU A 39 -8.55 -9.05 0.16
C LEU A 39 -8.02 -10.02 1.24
N PHE A 40 -7.14 -9.53 2.12
CA PHE A 40 -6.52 -10.28 3.21
C PHE A 40 -6.62 -9.57 4.58
N GLY A 41 -7.45 -8.52 4.72
CA GLY A 41 -7.56 -7.74 5.97
C GLY A 41 -8.77 -8.10 6.84
N ASP A 42 -9.56 -9.09 6.42
CA ASP A 42 -10.67 -9.67 7.19
C ASP A 42 -10.39 -11.08 7.71
N GLU A 43 -9.17 -11.59 7.52
CA GLU A 43 -8.82 -12.86 8.13
C GLU A 43 -8.67 -12.64 9.64
N HIS A 44 -9.68 -13.09 10.38
CA HIS A 44 -9.62 -13.14 11.82
C HIS A 44 -8.69 -14.29 12.22
N PHE A 45 -7.44 -13.96 12.56
CA PHE A 45 -6.50 -14.91 13.11
C PHE A 45 -6.92 -15.27 14.53
N LEU A 46 -7.45 -16.47 14.70
CA LEU A 46 -7.67 -17.06 16.01
C LEU A 46 -6.34 -17.62 16.53
N THR A 47 -6.05 -17.39 17.80
CA THR A 47 -5.01 -18.13 18.52
C THR A 47 -5.41 -19.60 18.64
N GLY A 48 -4.43 -20.50 18.79
CA GLY A 48 -4.72 -21.94 18.92
C GLY A 48 -5.69 -22.25 20.08
N LYS A 49 -5.68 -21.44 21.14
CA LYS A 49 -6.64 -21.54 22.25
C LYS A 49 -8.07 -21.21 21.80
N GLU A 50 -8.27 -20.10 21.09
CA GLU A 50 -9.60 -19.70 20.62
C GLU A 50 -10.18 -20.70 19.62
N VAL A 51 -9.33 -21.30 18.78
CA VAL A 51 -9.76 -22.39 17.89
C VAL A 51 -10.18 -23.63 18.69
N CYS A 52 -9.41 -24.01 19.71
CA CYS A 52 -9.75 -25.14 20.58
C CYS A 52 -11.08 -24.92 21.33
N GLU A 53 -11.36 -23.70 21.78
CA GLU A 53 -12.60 -23.32 22.47
C GLU A 53 -13.82 -23.35 21.54
N GLN A 54 -13.70 -22.86 20.31
CA GLN A 54 -14.81 -22.85 19.35
C GLN A 54 -15.13 -24.25 18.80
N LEU A 55 -14.10 -25.05 18.53
CA LEU A 55 -14.26 -26.40 17.96
C LEU A 55 -14.45 -27.48 19.03
N TYR A 56 -14.33 -27.13 20.31
CA TYR A 56 -14.36 -28.07 21.43
C TYR A 56 -13.35 -29.22 21.28
N ILE A 57 -12.16 -28.89 20.76
CA ILE A 57 -11.06 -29.85 20.57
C ILE A 57 -9.89 -29.54 21.50
N SER A 58 -9.06 -30.54 21.75
CA SER A 58 -7.83 -30.36 22.52
C SER A 58 -6.72 -29.75 21.65
N PRO A 59 -5.74 -29.05 22.24
CA PRO A 59 -4.56 -28.57 21.50
C PRO A 59 -3.72 -29.69 20.87
N ARG A 60 -3.91 -30.95 21.26
CA ARG A 60 -3.25 -32.11 20.64
C ARG A 60 -3.94 -32.57 19.36
N THR A 61 -5.17 -32.13 19.12
CA THR A 61 -5.98 -32.44 17.95
C THR A 61 -5.91 -31.34 16.90
N LEU A 62 -5.74 -30.09 17.34
CA LEU A 62 -5.42 -28.94 16.49
C LEU A 62 -4.05 -29.13 15.83
#